data_AF-A0A9C8ZE30-F1
#
_entry.id   AF-A0A9C8ZE30-F1
#
_cell.length_a   1.000
_cell.length_b   1.000
_cell.length_c   1.000
_cell.angle_alpha   90.00
_cell.angle_beta   90.00
_cell.angle_gamma   90.00
#
_symmetry.space_group_name_H-M   'P 1'
#
loop_
_entity.id
_entity.type
_entity.pdbx_description
1 polymer ?
#
loop_
_entity_poly.entity_id
_entity_poly.type
_entity_poly.pdbx_seq_one_letter_code
_entity_poly.pdbx_strand_id
1 'polypeptide(L)' 'MSFPYKEGDCVGFPANTAAHPLKNTGTETLFFLIMEQRLKQNVAVYPNHGKRLYRNSGDWDVVDLENIMEPRANK' A
#
# COMPACT_ATOMS: atom_id res chain seq x y z
N MET A 1 -6.45 -12.86 -5.06
CA MET A 1 -6.98 -13.73 -3.99
C MET A 1 -7.63 -12.83 -2.95
N SER A 2 -8.77 -13.24 -2.37
CA SER A 2 -9.49 -12.47 -1.35
C SER A 2 -9.67 -13.32 -0.10
N PHE A 3 -9.61 -12.68 1.07
CA PHE A 3 -9.83 -13.33 2.37
C PHE A 3 -10.97 -12.61 3.09
N PRO A 4 -11.95 -13.33 3.66
CA PRO A 4 -12.97 -12.72 4.50
C PRO A 4 -12.35 -12.30 5.83
N TYR A 5 -12.86 -11.19 6.39
CA TYR A 5 -12.54 -10.74 7.74
C TYR A 5 -13.81 -10.79 8.59
N LYS A 6 -13.65 -11.12 9.87
CA LYS A 6 -14.67 -10.99 10.91
C LYS A 6 -14.13 -10.17 12.08
N GLU A 7 -15.04 -9.84 13.00
CA GLU A 7 -14.68 -9.18 14.25
C GLU A 7 -13.58 -9.97 15.00
N GLY A 8 -12.57 -9.26 15.49
CA GLY A 8 -11.41 -9.81 16.18
C GLY A 8 -10.27 -10.28 15.27
N ASP A 9 -10.47 -10.39 13.96
CA ASP A 9 -9.39 -10.73 13.04
C ASP A 9 -8.37 -9.59 12.96
N CYS A 10 -7.09 -9.95 12.91
CA CYS A 10 -5.98 -9.03 12.74
C CYS A 10 -5.12 -9.44 11.55
N VAL A 11 -4.57 -8.46 10.84
CA VAL A 11 -3.58 -8.69 9.78
C VAL A 11 -2.51 -7.60 9.84
N GLY A 12 -1.26 -7.99 9.63
CA GLY A 12 -0.12 -7.08 9.53
C GLY A 12 0.52 -7.16 8.17
N PHE A 13 1.01 -6.03 7.67
CA PHE A 13 1.69 -5.93 6.39
C PHE A 13 3.11 -5.39 6.61
N PRO A 14 4.10 -6.29 6.84
CA PRO A 14 5.50 -5.88 6.85
C PRO A 14 5.88 -5.21 5.53
N ALA A 15 6.87 -4.31 5.57
CA ALA A 15 7.32 -3.60 4.38
C ALA A 15 7.68 -4.57 3.24
N ASN A 16 7.33 -4.21 2.00
CA ASN A 16 7.59 -4.99 0.78
C ASN A 16 6.95 -6.38 0.72
N THR A 17 5.83 -6.63 1.42
CA THR A 17 5.14 -7.93 1.38
C THR A 17 4.04 -8.01 0.31
N ALA A 18 2.88 -7.37 0.54
CA ALA A 18 1.73 -7.49 -0.33
C ALA A 18 0.90 -6.19 -0.42
N ALA A 19 0.45 -5.87 -1.64
CA ALA A 19 -0.60 -4.87 -1.85
C ALA A 19 -1.94 -5.42 -1.37
N HIS A 20 -2.71 -4.64 -0.62
CA HIS A 20 -3.91 -5.12 0.07
C HIS A 20 -5.05 -4.09 0.03
N PRO A 21 -5.95 -4.14 -0.96
CA PRO A 21 -7.19 -3.39 -0.88
C PRO A 21 -8.14 -4.07 0.11
N LEU A 22 -8.83 -3.27 0.94
CA LEU A 22 -9.94 -3.73 1.76
C LEU A 22 -11.25 -3.28 1.11
N LYS A 23 -12.21 -4.20 0.96
CA LYS A 23 -13.53 -3.92 0.40
C LYS A 23 -14.60 -4.44 1.33
N ASN A 24 -15.50 -3.56 1.78
CA ASN A 24 -16.71 -3.97 2.47
C ASN A 24 -17.72 -4.50 1.43
N THR A 25 -17.98 -5.81 1.47
CA THR A 25 -18.99 -6.47 0.62
C THR A 25 -20.27 -6.81 1.39
N GLY A 26 -20.37 -6.42 2.66
CA GLY A 26 -21.56 -6.59 3.47
C GLY A 26 -22.57 -5.45 3.32
N THR A 27 -23.69 -5.57 4.01
CA THR A 27 -24.78 -4.57 4.03
C THR A 27 -24.66 -3.59 5.20
N GLU A 28 -23.75 -3.86 6.14
CA GLU A 28 -23.53 -3.05 7.34
C GLU A 28 -22.20 -2.29 7.25
N THR A 29 -21.99 -1.34 8.16
CA THR A 29 -20.74 -0.57 8.21
C THR A 29 -19.61 -1.42 8.79
N LEU A 30 -18.48 -1.46 8.09
CA LEU A 30 -17.25 -2.10 8.57
C LEU A 30 -16.44 -1.11 9.42
N PHE A 31 -16.25 -1.43 10.71
CA PHE A 31 -15.37 -0.69 11.62
C PHE A 31 -14.08 -1.46 11.89
N PHE A 32 -12.94 -0.77 11.87
CA PHE A 32 -11.63 -1.37 12.11
C PHE A 32 -10.65 -0.35 12.66
N LEU A 33 -9.62 -0.84 13.35
CA LEU A 33 -8.50 -0.04 13.81
C LEU A 33 -7.35 -0.16 12.80
N ILE A 34 -6.83 0.99 12.37
CA ILE A 34 -5.63 1.05 11.51
C ILE A 34 -4.46 1.51 12.37
N MET A 35 -3.42 0.70 12.43
CA MET A 35 -2.16 1.03 13.07
C MET A 35 -1.07 1.12 11.99
N GLU A 36 -0.39 2.26 11.90
CA GLU A 36 0.63 2.52 10.88
C GLU A 36 1.87 3.21 11.45
N GLN A 37 2.99 3.11 10.73
CA GLN A 37 4.18 3.91 11.01
C GLN A 37 4.07 5.27 10.30
N ARG A 38 4.43 6.34 11.00
CA ARG A 38 4.53 7.69 10.42
C ARG A 38 5.98 8.06 10.17
N LEU A 39 6.48 7.67 9.00
CA LEU A 39 7.84 7.94 8.57
C LEU A 39 7.93 9.25 7.77
N LYS A 40 9.06 9.97 7.91
CA LYS A 40 9.34 11.15 7.08
C LYS A 40 9.48 10.82 5.60
N GLN A 41 9.91 9.60 5.29
CA GLN A 41 10.06 9.09 3.93
C GLN A 41 9.30 7.78 3.76
N ASN A 42 8.58 7.63 2.66
CA ASN A 42 7.89 6.40 2.31
C ASN A 42 7.73 6.27 0.79
N VAL A 43 7.68 5.04 0.29
CA VAL A 43 7.41 4.73 -1.12
C VAL A 43 6.24 3.75 -1.18
N ALA A 44 5.22 4.09 -1.96
CA ALA A 44 4.04 3.25 -2.14
C ALA A 44 3.80 2.98 -3.63
N VAL A 45 3.63 1.72 -4.00
CA VAL A 45 3.25 1.31 -5.36
C VAL A 45 1.73 1.11 -5.39
N TYR A 46 1.10 1.62 -6.45
CA TYR A 46 -0.31 1.40 -6.77
C TYR A 46 -0.40 0.54 -8.04
N PRO A 47 -0.36 -0.81 -7.93
CA PRO A 47 -0.18 -1.69 -9.08
C PRO A 47 -1.26 -1.53 -10.13
N ASN A 48 -2.53 -1.41 -9.71
CA ASN A 48 -3.68 -1.27 -10.61
C ASN A 48 -3.68 0.05 -11.41
N HIS A 49 -2.90 1.04 -10.97
CA HIS A 49 -2.77 2.33 -11.65
C HIS A 49 -1.45 2.45 -12.42
N GLY A 50 -0.55 1.46 -12.29
CA GLY A 50 0.79 1.56 -12.86
C GLY A 50 1.59 2.74 -12.33
N LYS A 51 1.38 3.16 -11.06
CA LYS A 51 2.04 4.34 -10.46
C LYS A 51 2.79 4.02 -9.18
N ARG A 52 3.75 4.87 -8.84
CA ARG A 52 4.46 4.88 -7.56
C ARG A 52 4.45 6.29 -6.97
N LEU A 53 4.13 6.39 -5.69
CA LEU A 53 4.25 7.61 -4.90
C LEU A 53 5.57 7.57 -4.13
N TYR A 54 6.36 8.62 -4.26
CA TYR A 54 7.53 8.91 -3.42
C TYR A 54 7.15 10.06 -2.48
N ARG A 55 7.18 9.81 -1.17
CA ARG A 55 7.03 10.85 -0.14
C ARG A 55 8.38 11.09 0.51
N ASN A 56 8.85 12.34 0.47
CA ASN A 56 10.14 12.74 1.04
C ASN A 56 10.00 14.04 1.82
N SER A 57 9.84 13.95 3.15
CA SER A 57 9.89 15.11 4.07
C SER A 57 9.01 16.31 3.70
N GLY A 58 7.86 16.10 3.06
CA GLY A 58 6.94 17.16 2.64
C GLY A 58 6.69 17.19 1.14
N ASP A 59 7.63 16.66 0.35
CA ASP A 59 7.49 16.52 -1.11
C ASP A 59 6.82 15.19 -1.48
N TRP A 60 5.99 15.23 -2.52
CA TRP A 60 5.16 14.12 -2.98
C TRP A 60 5.23 14.02 -4.50
N ASP A 61 5.89 13.00 -5.00
CA ASP A 61 6.03 12.74 -6.44
C ASP A 61 5.27 11.47 -6.81
N VAL A 62 4.28 11.60 -7.70
CA VAL A 62 3.60 10.45 -8.31
C VAL A 62 4.18 10.24 -9.70
N VAL A 63 4.75 9.06 -9.92
CA VAL A 63 5.46 8.71 -11.15
C VAL A 63 4.83 7.47 -11.76
N ASP A 64 4.66 7.45 -13.07
CA ASP A 64 4.29 6.24 -13.82
C ASP A 64 5.43 5.22 -13.76
N LEU A 65 5.10 3.95 -13.49
CA LEU A 65 6.10 2.89 -13.33
C LEU A 65 6.95 2.70 -14.59
N GLU A 66 6.39 2.96 -15.77
CA GLU A 66 7.11 2.89 -17.05
C GLU A 66 8.23 3.94 -17.18
N ASN A 67 8.14 5.04 -16.45
CA ASN A 67 9.13 6.12 -16.46
C ASN A 67 10.25 5.90 -15.43
N ILE A 68 10.20 4.82 -14.66
CA ILE A 68 11.19 4.52 -13.62
C ILE A 68 12.30 3.64 -14.20
N MET A 69 13.51 4.20 -14.25
CA MET A 69 14.73 3.41 -14.46
C MET A 69 15.23 2.89 -13.11
N GLU A 70 15.27 1.57 -12.93
CA GLU A 70 15.84 0.93 -11.73
C GLU A 70 17.34 0.62 -11.97
N PRO A 71 18.28 1.41 -11.42
CA PRO A 71 19.70 1.31 -11.75
C PRO A 71 20.39 0.03 -11.27
N ARG A 72 19.69 -0.81 -10.49
CA ARG A 72 20.24 -2.02 -9.85
C ARG A 72 19.72 -3.34 -10.42
N ALA A 73 18.95 -3.32 -11.52
CA ALA A 73 18.39 -4.54 -12.13
C ALA A 73 19.42 -5.54 -12.71
N ASN A 74 20.72 -5.19 -12.72
CA ASN A 74 21.82 -6.01 -13.24
C ASN A 74 22.82 -6.47 -12.15
N LYS A 75 22.36 -6.79 -10.93
CA LYS A 75 23.15 -7.55 -9.96
C LYS A 75 22.46 -8.85 -9.58
#